data_AF-A0A7I9WLJ9-F1
#
_entry.id   AF-A0A7I9WLJ9-F1
#
_cell.length_a   1.000
_cell.length_b   1.000
_cell.length_c   1.000
_cell.angle_alpha   90.00
_cell.angle_beta   90.00
_cell.angle_gamma   90.00
#
_symmetry.space_group_name_H-M   'P 1'
#
loop_
_entity.id
_entity.type
_entity.pdbx_description
1 polymer ?
#
loop_
_entity_poly.entity_id
_entity_poly.type
_entity_poly.pdbx_seq_one_letter_code
_entity_poly.pdbx_strand_id
1 'polypeptide(L)'
;MLTSLDFERHEKEGQALRGVVQTLLLTSHLLFVGYSLREKSFLDLAAEVTRVRQKALSPDHTSAGSALSLTRKPGDLNVDHQDLILVSMNGRSFEEGARVLEIFLDRLCWKAASSDEWAAQYLLDVDYATGLTDSEKSLRNALRTFLKTVDMKAKSSAGWPTIAKALRNLGADPES
;
A
#
# COMPACT_ATOMS: atom_id res chain seq x y z
N MET A 1 -6.30 22.24 -10.76
CA MET A 1 -5.98 22.55 -9.35
C MET A 1 -7.30 22.74 -8.63
N LEU A 2 -7.74 21.78 -7.82
CA LEU A 2 -8.86 22.01 -6.90
C LEU A 2 -8.32 22.81 -5.71
N THR A 3 -8.86 24.01 -5.48
CA THR A 3 -8.46 24.88 -4.39
C THR A 3 -9.32 24.59 -3.16
N SER A 4 -8.79 24.89 -1.97
CA SER A 4 -9.34 24.56 -0.64
C SER A 4 -10.78 25.02 -0.37
N LEU A 5 -11.39 25.80 -1.27
CA LEU A 5 -12.78 26.27 -1.21
C LEU A 5 -13.82 25.21 -1.62
N ASP A 6 -13.42 24.19 -2.40
CA ASP A 6 -14.35 23.12 -2.79
C ASP A 6 -14.61 22.12 -1.64
N PHE A 7 -13.72 22.02 -0.65
CA PHE A 7 -13.85 21.07 0.46
C PHE A 7 -14.86 21.48 1.54
N GLU A 8 -15.09 22.78 1.76
CA GLU A 8 -16.05 23.26 2.78
C GLU A 8 -17.52 22.97 2.42
N ARG A 9 -17.80 22.57 1.18
CA ARG A 9 -19.15 22.22 0.72
C ARG A 9 -19.54 20.76 1.01
N HIS A 10 -18.62 19.92 1.52
CA HIS A 10 -18.77 18.46 1.59
C HIS A 10 -19.03 17.87 2.99
N GLU A 11 -19.57 18.61 3.97
CA GLU A 11 -19.82 18.03 5.30
C GLU A 11 -20.91 16.93 5.31
N LYS A 12 -21.86 16.96 4.36
CA LYS A 12 -22.89 15.91 4.18
C LYS A 12 -22.48 14.77 3.25
N GLU A 13 -21.56 14.99 2.32
CA GLU A 13 -21.06 13.96 1.39
C GLU A 13 -19.85 13.18 1.95
N GLY A 14 -19.15 13.76 2.94
CA GLY A 14 -17.99 13.13 3.59
C GLY A 14 -18.31 11.85 4.38
N GLN A 15 -19.57 11.59 4.75
CA GLN A 15 -19.92 10.39 5.54
C GLN A 15 -19.72 9.09 4.77
N ALA A 16 -20.12 9.05 3.50
CA ALA A 16 -19.91 7.87 2.65
C ALA A 16 -18.40 7.62 2.43
N LEU A 17 -17.65 8.70 2.18
CA LEU A 17 -16.18 8.63 2.03
C LEU A 17 -15.49 8.15 3.31
N ARG A 18 -15.96 8.59 4.50
CA ARG A 18 -15.45 8.12 5.79
C ARG A 18 -15.65 6.62 5.96
N GLY A 19 -16.81 6.07 5.62
CA GLY A 19 -17.06 4.62 5.70
C GLY A 19 -16.13 3.81 4.79
N VAL A 20 -15.82 4.32 3.60
CA VAL A 20 -14.87 3.69 2.67
C VAL A 20 -13.45 3.73 3.26
N VAL A 21 -12.98 4.89 3.73
CA VAL A 21 -11.64 5.02 4.33
C VAL A 21 -11.52 4.16 5.58
N GLN A 22 -12.55 4.09 6.41
CA GLN A 22 -12.59 3.22 7.59
C GLN A 22 -12.42 1.75 7.21
N THR A 23 -13.17 1.30 6.20
CA THR A 23 -13.07 -0.07 5.67
C THR A 23 -11.66 -0.35 5.13
N LEU A 24 -11.09 0.59 4.37
CA LEU A 24 -9.74 0.45 3.81
C LEU A 24 -8.66 0.42 4.90
N LEU A 25 -8.75 1.24 5.95
CA LEU A 25 -7.81 1.20 7.07
C LEU A 25 -7.95 -0.10 7.90
N LEU A 26 -9.13 -0.72 7.91
CA LEU A 26 -9.36 -2.03 8.54
C LEU A 26 -8.71 -3.16 7.72
N THR A 27 -8.78 -3.10 6.40
CA THR A 27 -8.34 -4.19 5.50
C THR A 27 -6.95 -3.98 4.91
N SER A 28 -6.39 -2.77 4.98
CA SER A 28 -5.18 -2.39 4.22
C SER A 28 -4.38 -1.30 4.95
N HIS A 29 -3.16 -1.07 4.47
CA HIS A 29 -2.31 0.03 4.92
C HIS A 29 -2.45 1.22 3.97
N LEU A 30 -2.85 2.39 4.46
CA LEU A 30 -3.02 3.58 3.63
C LEU A 30 -1.82 4.53 3.73
N LEU A 31 -1.38 5.09 2.60
CA LEU A 31 -0.38 6.15 2.52
C LEU A 31 -1.06 7.49 2.17
N PHE A 32 -1.03 8.45 3.08
CA PHE A 32 -1.59 9.78 2.90
C PHE A 32 -0.50 10.74 2.40
N VAL A 33 -0.73 11.36 1.23
CA VAL A 33 0.24 12.26 0.57
C VAL A 33 -0.37 13.65 0.38
N GLY A 34 0.40 14.71 0.67
CA GLY A 34 -0.01 16.09 0.38
C GLY A 34 -1.13 16.62 1.28
N TYR A 35 -1.43 15.93 2.38
CA TYR A 35 -2.51 16.30 3.26
C TYR A 35 -1.98 17.11 4.45
N SER A 36 -2.52 18.31 4.62
CA SER A 36 -2.43 19.00 5.89
C SER A 36 -3.34 18.22 6.85
N LEU A 37 -2.75 17.43 7.76
CA LEU A 37 -3.39 16.67 8.86
C LEU A 37 -4.23 17.56 9.84
N ARG A 38 -4.70 18.72 9.39
CA ARG A 38 -5.46 19.71 10.14
C ARG A 38 -6.93 19.35 10.28
N GLU A 39 -7.47 18.51 9.39
CA GLU A 39 -8.83 18.02 9.57
C GLU A 39 -8.81 16.93 10.65
N LYS A 40 -9.02 17.38 11.90
CA LYS A 40 -9.10 16.56 13.12
C LYS A 40 -9.95 15.29 12.90
N SER A 41 -10.99 15.39 12.06
CA SER A 41 -11.87 14.29 11.69
C SER A 41 -11.17 13.05 11.11
N PHE A 42 -10.06 13.19 10.38
CA PHE A 42 -9.38 12.03 9.77
C PHE A 42 -8.44 11.34 10.75
N LEU A 43 -7.77 12.12 11.61
CA LEU A 43 -6.97 11.58 12.71
C LEU A 43 -7.85 10.83 13.69
N ASP A 44 -9.02 11.38 14.02
CA ASP A 44 -10.02 10.73 14.88
C ASP A 44 -10.51 9.40 14.26
N LEU A 45 -10.70 9.35 12.94
CA LEU A 45 -11.11 8.14 12.22
C LEU A 45 -10.00 7.08 12.17
N ALA A 46 -8.75 7.47 11.91
CA ALA A 46 -7.61 6.56 11.96
C ALA A 46 -7.40 5.98 13.37
N ALA A 47 -7.63 6.79 14.41
CA ALA A 47 -7.59 6.36 15.80
C ALA A 47 -8.69 5.36 16.14
N GLU A 48 -9.91 5.57 15.65
CA GLU A 48 -11.02 4.64 15.84
C GLU A 48 -10.72 3.28 15.19
N VAL A 49 -10.21 3.28 13.95
CA VAL A 49 -9.84 2.04 13.24
C VAL A 49 -8.70 1.31 13.93
N THR A 50 -7.65 2.04 14.33
CA THR A 50 -6.49 1.44 15.01
C THR A 50 -6.92 0.77 16.31
N ARG A 51 -7.77 1.41 17.11
CA ARG A 51 -8.35 0.80 18.32
C ARG A 51 -9.15 -0.48 18.02
N VAL A 52 -9.93 -0.49 16.93
CA VAL A 52 -10.68 -1.70 16.52
C VAL A 52 -9.72 -2.82 16.10
N ARG A 53 -8.68 -2.50 15.31
CA ARG A 53 -7.66 -3.47 14.88
C ARG A 53 -6.88 -4.04 16.07
N GLN A 54 -6.46 -3.20 17.01
CA GLN A 54 -5.75 -3.62 18.22
C GLN A 54 -6.59 -4.54 19.12
N LYS A 55 -7.92 -4.38 19.13
CA LYS A 55 -8.82 -5.28 19.87
C LYS A 55 -9.05 -6.61 19.16
N ALA A 56 -8.92 -6.64 17.83
CA ALA A 56 -9.21 -7.81 17.00
C ALA A 56 -7.96 -8.65 16.66
N LEU A 57 -6.78 -8.02 16.62
CA LEU A 57 -5.51 -8.63 16.23
C LEU A 57 -4.55 -8.65 17.42
N SER A 58 -3.81 -9.74 17.59
CA SER A 58 -2.72 -9.92 18.56
C SER A 58 -1.75 -8.72 18.59
N PRO A 59 -0.98 -8.48 19.68
CA PRO A 59 -0.31 -7.21 19.99
C PRO A 59 0.85 -6.79 19.06
N ASP A 60 0.95 -7.31 17.84
CA ASP A 60 1.83 -6.75 16.83
C ASP A 60 1.26 -5.41 16.35
N HIS A 61 1.70 -4.36 17.04
CA HIS A 61 1.35 -2.95 16.89
C HIS A 61 1.74 -2.39 15.51
N THR A 62 1.04 -2.80 14.46
CA THR A 62 1.17 -2.17 13.14
C THR A 62 0.12 -1.07 13.00
N SER A 63 0.58 0.17 12.87
CA SER A 63 -0.28 1.32 12.58
C SER A 63 -1.06 1.10 11.28
N ALA A 64 -2.30 1.62 11.22
CA ALA A 64 -3.18 1.40 10.08
C ALA A 64 -2.80 2.21 8.82
N GLY A 65 -1.83 3.12 8.92
CA GLY A 65 -1.40 3.94 7.79
C GLY A 65 -0.18 4.80 8.06
N SER A 66 0.29 5.47 7.01
CA SER A 66 1.41 6.40 7.06
C SER A 66 1.00 7.74 6.46
N ALA A 67 1.40 8.84 7.09
CA ALA A 67 1.11 10.20 6.61
C ALA A 67 2.41 10.93 6.27
N LEU A 68 2.48 11.50 5.06
CA LEU A 68 3.63 12.26 4.59
C LEU A 68 3.42 13.76 4.84
N SER A 69 4.37 14.40 5.53
CA SER A 69 4.37 15.86 5.74
C SER A 69 5.54 16.53 5.02
N LEU A 70 5.31 17.72 4.45
CA LEU A 70 6.31 18.44 3.66
C LEU A 70 7.36 19.14 4.54
N THR A 71 6.90 19.73 5.64
CA THR A 71 7.74 20.51 6.56
C THR A 71 7.55 19.98 7.96
N ARG A 72 8.60 20.09 8.78
CA ARG A 72 8.54 19.74 10.19
C ARG A 72 8.06 20.97 10.95
N LYS A 73 6.85 20.98 11.52
CA LYS A 73 6.46 22.08 12.41
C LYS A 73 7.04 21.84 13.81
N PRO A 74 7.55 22.90 14.49
CA PRO A 74 7.89 22.80 15.90
C PRO A 74 6.58 22.52 16.68
N GLY A 75 6.37 21.27 17.08
CA GLY A 75 5.12 20.80 17.71
C GLY A 75 4.67 19.41 17.25
N ASP A 76 5.09 18.96 16.07
CA ASP A 76 4.75 17.63 15.52
C ASP A 76 5.38 16.46 16.32
N LEU A 77 6.24 16.75 17.29
CA LEU A 77 6.94 15.74 18.11
C LEU A 77 6.14 15.25 19.31
N ASN A 78 5.05 15.93 19.69
CA ASN A 78 4.26 15.61 20.90
C ASN A 78 2.89 15.04 20.61
N VAL A 79 2.59 14.80 19.35
CA VAL A 79 1.34 14.18 18.96
C VAL A 79 1.65 12.72 18.68
N ASP A 80 1.73 11.96 19.78
CA ASP A 80 1.79 10.49 19.78
C ASP A 80 0.45 9.96 19.25
N HIS A 81 0.17 10.21 17.97
CA HIS A 81 -0.88 9.54 17.23
C HIS A 81 -0.32 8.17 16.88
N GLN A 82 -0.36 7.27 17.86
CA GLN A 82 0.00 5.84 17.74
C GLN A 82 -0.70 5.13 16.58
N ASP A 83 -1.66 5.81 15.95
CA ASP A 83 -2.55 5.34 14.91
C ASP A 83 -1.98 5.52 13.50
N LEU A 84 -1.12 6.51 13.27
CA LEU A 84 -0.48 6.79 11.96
C LEU A 84 1.03 7.02 12.08
N ILE A 85 1.81 6.40 11.20
CA ILE A 85 3.24 6.67 11.09
C ILE A 85 3.44 7.99 10.34
N LEU A 86 3.86 9.03 11.04
CA LEU A 86 4.21 10.31 10.43
C LEU A 86 5.61 10.26 9.82
N VAL A 87 5.72 10.51 8.51
CA VAL A 87 6.99 10.60 7.78
C VAL A 87 7.15 12.01 7.22
N SER A 88 8.09 12.77 7.81
CA SER A 88 8.36 14.15 7.41
C SER A 88 9.47 14.22 6.35
N MET A 89 9.24 15.00 5.30
CA MET A 89 10.23 15.33 4.27
C MET A 89 11.23 16.41 4.74
N ASN A 90 10.99 17.02 5.92
CA ASN A 90 11.89 17.96 6.58
C ASN A 90 12.32 19.17 5.72
N GLY A 91 11.47 19.62 4.78
CA GLY A 91 11.73 20.85 4.03
C GLY A 91 11.73 22.07 4.95
N ARG A 92 12.67 23.01 4.73
CA ARG A 92 12.71 24.31 5.43
C ARG A 92 11.73 25.31 4.82
N SER A 93 11.33 25.07 3.57
CA SER A 93 10.21 25.74 2.90
C SER A 93 9.24 24.71 2.32
N PHE A 94 8.08 25.18 1.87
CA PHE A 94 7.09 24.33 1.21
C PHE A 94 7.64 23.74 -0.10
N GLU A 95 8.35 24.55 -0.88
CA GLU A 95 8.95 24.17 -2.16
C GLU A 95 10.05 23.10 -1.97
N GLU A 96 10.90 23.28 -0.96
CA GLU A 96 11.94 22.28 -0.62
C GLU A 96 11.28 20.96 -0.18
N GLY A 97 10.26 21.03 0.68
CA GLY A 97 9.52 19.85 1.12
C GLY A 97 8.81 19.12 -0.02
N ALA A 98 8.19 19.86 -0.94
CA ALA A 98 7.52 19.32 -2.12
C ALA A 98 8.50 18.61 -3.05
N ARG A 99 9.69 19.18 -3.25
CA ARG A 99 10.75 18.56 -4.04
C ARG A 99 11.27 17.27 -3.41
N VAL A 100 11.45 17.25 -2.08
CA VAL A 100 11.86 16.02 -1.37
C VAL A 100 10.75 14.97 -1.42
N LEU A 101 9.48 15.37 -1.31
CA LEU A 101 8.34 14.46 -1.45
C LEU A 101 8.33 13.79 -2.84
N GLU A 102 8.51 14.57 -3.90
CA GLU A 102 8.61 14.05 -5.27
C GLU A 102 9.72 12.99 -5.39
N ILE A 103 10.94 13.31 -4.92
CA ILE A 103 12.05 12.36 -4.91
C ILE A 103 11.72 11.10 -4.11
N PHE A 104 11.05 11.26 -2.96
CA PHE A 104 10.65 10.14 -2.12
C PHE A 104 9.66 9.22 -2.85
N LEU A 105 8.64 9.79 -3.51
CA LEU A 105 7.65 9.01 -4.25
C LEU A 105 8.27 8.31 -5.47
N ASP A 106 9.17 8.96 -6.21
CA ASP A 106 9.91 8.33 -7.30
C ASP A 106 10.70 7.12 -6.80
N ARG A 107 11.39 7.27 -5.67
CA ARG A 107 12.15 6.17 -5.06
C ARG A 107 11.25 5.08 -4.51
N LEU A 108 10.10 5.43 -3.96
CA LEU A 108 9.11 4.46 -3.48
C LEU A 108 8.57 3.62 -4.64
N CYS A 109 8.14 4.26 -5.73
CA CYS A 109 7.70 3.59 -6.95
C CYS A 109 8.80 2.69 -7.52
N TRP A 110 10.03 3.21 -7.64
CA TRP A 110 11.16 2.43 -8.12
C TRP A 110 11.44 1.23 -7.21
N LYS A 111 11.43 1.41 -5.88
CA LYS A 111 11.66 0.33 -4.92
C LYS A 111 10.58 -0.74 -5.04
N ALA A 112 9.30 -0.35 -5.07
CA ALA A 112 8.17 -1.26 -5.23
C ALA A 112 8.25 -2.06 -6.54
N ALA A 113 8.71 -1.42 -7.62
CA ALA A 113 8.81 -2.05 -8.93
C ALA A 113 10.12 -2.83 -9.19
N SER A 114 11.16 -2.67 -8.38
CA SER A 114 12.50 -3.19 -8.72
C SER A 114 13.16 -4.05 -7.64
N SER A 115 12.75 -3.91 -6.38
CA SER A 115 13.66 -4.25 -5.27
C SER A 115 13.13 -5.30 -4.30
N ASP A 116 11.92 -5.80 -4.47
CA ASP A 116 11.37 -6.86 -3.62
C ASP A 116 11.09 -8.13 -4.42
N GLU A 117 11.09 -9.28 -3.72
CA GLU A 117 10.70 -10.58 -4.27
C GLU A 117 9.32 -10.55 -4.95
N TRP A 118 8.50 -9.53 -4.63
CA TRP A 118 7.13 -9.35 -5.09
C TRP A 118 7.00 -8.32 -6.21
N ALA A 119 8.11 -7.73 -6.67
CA ALA A 119 8.12 -6.77 -7.77
C ALA A 119 7.50 -7.33 -9.05
N ALA A 120 7.54 -8.66 -9.22
CA ALA A 120 6.96 -9.38 -10.35
C ALA A 120 5.66 -10.14 -10.00
N GLN A 121 5.04 -9.85 -8.85
CA GLN A 121 3.80 -10.53 -8.41
C GLN A 121 2.64 -10.31 -9.38
N TYR A 122 2.65 -9.21 -10.14
CA TYR A 122 1.64 -8.94 -11.16
C TYR A 122 1.66 -9.94 -12.33
N LEU A 123 2.73 -10.74 -12.50
CA LEU A 123 2.95 -11.55 -13.69
C LEU A 123 1.91 -12.67 -13.84
N LEU A 124 1.63 -13.42 -12.76
CA LEU A 124 0.67 -14.53 -12.76
C LEU A 124 -0.70 -14.14 -12.21
N ASP A 125 -0.79 -13.01 -11.51
CA ASP A 125 -2.03 -12.47 -10.97
C ASP A 125 -3.04 -12.14 -12.09
N VAL A 126 -4.31 -12.52 -11.87
CA VAL A 126 -5.39 -12.35 -12.83
C VAL A 126 -5.75 -10.88 -13.02
N ASP A 127 -5.67 -10.07 -11.95
CA ASP A 127 -6.13 -8.68 -11.96
C ASP A 127 -5.23 -7.78 -12.82
N TYR A 128 -3.98 -8.21 -13.05
CA TYR A 128 -2.99 -7.48 -13.84
C TYR A 128 -2.85 -7.98 -15.29
N ALA A 129 -3.68 -8.94 -15.72
CA ALA A 129 -3.54 -9.61 -17.02
C ALA A 129 -3.59 -8.67 -18.24
N THR A 130 -4.34 -7.57 -18.14
CA THR A 130 -4.51 -6.61 -19.24
C THR A 130 -3.33 -5.65 -19.39
N GLY A 131 -2.51 -5.47 -18.35
CA GLY A 131 -1.40 -4.52 -18.32
C GLY A 131 -0.06 -5.10 -18.80
N LEU A 132 -0.01 -6.39 -19.14
CA LEU A 132 1.23 -7.07 -19.49
C LEU A 132 1.74 -6.69 -20.89
N THR A 133 3.05 -6.52 -20.98
CA THR A 133 3.80 -6.45 -22.25
C THR A 133 3.76 -7.80 -22.97
N ASP A 134 4.11 -7.82 -24.26
CA ASP A 134 4.08 -9.06 -25.05
C ASP A 134 5.09 -10.11 -24.56
N SER A 135 6.27 -9.67 -24.08
CA SER A 135 7.27 -10.54 -23.46
C SER A 135 6.75 -11.15 -22.15
N GLU A 136 6.09 -10.37 -21.31
CA GLU A 136 5.50 -10.85 -20.05
C GLU A 136 4.33 -11.80 -20.30
N LYS A 137 3.46 -11.51 -21.27
CA LYS A 137 2.39 -12.42 -21.70
C LYS A 137 2.94 -13.77 -22.14
N SER A 138 4.03 -13.75 -22.93
CA SER A 138 4.70 -14.97 -23.38
C SER A 138 5.21 -15.79 -22.20
N LEU A 139 5.93 -15.16 -21.26
CA LEU A 139 6.42 -15.82 -20.04
C LEU A 139 5.28 -16.36 -19.17
N ARG A 140 4.23 -15.56 -18.93
CA ARG A 140 3.04 -15.97 -18.18
C ARG A 140 2.41 -17.22 -18.79
N ASN A 141 2.23 -17.25 -20.12
CA ASN A 141 1.63 -18.38 -20.81
C ASN A 141 2.49 -19.65 -20.69
N ALA A 142 3.81 -19.52 -20.79
CA ALA A 142 4.73 -20.64 -20.58
C ALA A 142 4.63 -21.21 -19.15
N LEU A 143 4.62 -20.34 -18.14
CA LEU A 143 4.48 -20.75 -16.73
C LEU A 143 3.12 -21.40 -16.44
N ARG A 144 2.03 -20.87 -16.99
CA ARG A 144 0.69 -21.49 -16.86
C ARG A 144 0.63 -22.84 -17.57
N THR A 145 1.30 -22.98 -18.71
CA THR A 145 1.38 -24.27 -19.41
C THR A 145 2.17 -25.28 -18.58
N PHE A 146 3.33 -24.87 -18.05
CA PHE A 146 4.12 -25.68 -17.13
C PHE A 146 3.26 -26.18 -15.96
N LEU A 147 2.54 -25.31 -15.27
CA LEU A 147 1.66 -25.67 -14.16
C LEU A 147 0.58 -26.70 -14.53
N LYS A 148 0.01 -26.61 -15.74
CA LYS A 148 -0.97 -27.58 -16.25
C LYS A 148 -0.35 -28.93 -16.61
N THR A 149 0.93 -28.95 -16.98
CA THR A 149 1.63 -30.18 -17.40
C THR A 149 2.28 -30.95 -16.25
N VAL A 150 2.57 -30.29 -15.12
CA VAL A 150 3.20 -30.93 -13.97
C VAL A 150 2.19 -31.78 -13.21
N ASP A 151 2.45 -33.08 -13.14
CA ASP A 151 1.61 -34.04 -12.43
C ASP A 151 1.85 -34.03 -10.90
N MET A 152 0.95 -34.67 -10.15
CA MET A 152 1.06 -34.75 -8.69
C MET A 152 2.35 -35.45 -8.22
N LYS A 153 2.88 -36.37 -9.02
CA LYS A 153 4.11 -37.10 -8.70
C LYS A 153 5.32 -36.16 -8.73
N ALA A 154 5.41 -35.29 -9.72
CA ALA A 154 6.43 -34.24 -9.80
C ALA A 154 6.25 -33.18 -8.70
N LYS A 155 5.01 -32.79 -8.37
CA LYS A 155 4.72 -31.90 -7.23
C LYS A 155 5.11 -32.50 -5.86
N SER A 156 5.22 -33.82 -5.76
CA SER A 156 5.66 -34.52 -4.54
C SER A 156 7.18 -34.57 -4.36
N SER A 157 7.95 -34.04 -5.32
CA SER A 157 9.41 -34.02 -5.23
C SER A 157 9.90 -33.00 -4.19
N ALA A 158 11.09 -33.25 -3.63
CA ALA A 158 11.72 -32.34 -2.66
C ALA A 158 12.05 -30.95 -3.23
N GLY A 159 12.11 -30.79 -4.56
CA GLY A 159 12.35 -29.50 -5.22
C GLY A 159 11.09 -28.65 -5.42
N TRP A 160 9.90 -29.23 -5.30
CA TRP A 160 8.64 -28.53 -5.53
C TRP A 160 8.41 -27.32 -4.61
N PRO A 161 8.74 -27.34 -3.30
CA PRO A 161 8.56 -26.18 -2.43
C PRO A 161 9.28 -24.92 -2.93
N THR A 162 10.46 -25.06 -3.51
CA THR A 162 11.22 -23.94 -4.10
C THR A 162 10.50 -23.35 -5.31
N ILE A 163 10.01 -24.21 -6.21
CA ILE A 163 9.24 -23.78 -7.39
C ILE A 163 7.92 -23.13 -6.97
N ALA A 164 7.20 -23.73 -6.01
CA ALA A 164 5.96 -23.19 -5.48
C ALA A 164 6.17 -21.83 -4.80
N LYS A 165 7.28 -21.63 -4.09
CA LYS A 165 7.65 -20.30 -3.55
C LYS A 165 7.86 -19.30 -4.68
N ALA A 166 8.66 -19.65 -5.69
CA ALA A 166 8.91 -18.76 -6.83
C ALA A 166 7.62 -18.38 -7.58
N LEU A 167 6.72 -19.35 -7.81
CA LEU A 167 5.43 -19.10 -8.46
C LEU A 167 4.52 -18.20 -7.63
N ARG A 168 4.47 -18.38 -6.30
CA ARG A 168 3.72 -17.50 -5.40
C ARG A 168 4.26 -16.08 -5.40
N ASN A 169 5.59 -15.92 -5.41
CA ASN A 169 6.23 -14.61 -5.52
C ASN A 169 5.92 -13.91 -6.87
N LEU A 170 5.57 -14.68 -7.91
CA LEU A 170 5.09 -14.18 -9.20
C LEU A 170 3.55 -14.00 -9.26
N GLY A 171 2.83 -14.19 -8.15
CA GLY A 171 1.37 -14.00 -8.05
C GLY A 171 0.52 -15.20 -8.42
N ALA A 172 1.09 -16.41 -8.43
CA ALA A 172 0.27 -17.63 -8.55
C ALA A 172 -0.57 -17.84 -7.29
N ASP A 173 -1.86 -18.12 -7.49
CA ASP A 173 -2.77 -18.50 -6.40
C ASP A 173 -2.34 -19.86 -5.81
N PRO A 174 -2.22 -19.99 -4.47
CA PRO A 174 -1.94 -21.27 -3.81
C PRO A 174 -2.92 -22.41 -4.13
N GLU A 175 -4.13 -22.11 -4.62
CA GLU A 175 -5.15 -23.13 -4.96
C GLU A 175 -5.18 -23.54 -6.45
N SER A 176 -4.28 -23.00 -7.29
CA SER A 176 -4.22 -23.26 -8.75
C SER A 176 -3.26 -24.38 -9.20
#